data_AF-A0A227J0P7-F1
#
_entry.id   AF-A0A227J0P7-F1
#
_cell.length_a   1.000
_cell.length_b   1.000
_cell.length_c   1.000
_cell.angle_alpha   90.00
_cell.angle_beta   90.00
_cell.angle_gamma   90.00
#
_symmetry.space_group_name_H-M   'P 1'
#
loop_
_entity.id
_entity.type
_entity.pdbx_description
1 polymer ?
#
loop_
_entity_poly.entity_id
_entity_poly.type
_entity_poly.pdbx_seq_one_letter_code
_entity_poly.pdbx_strand_id
1 'polypeptide(L)' 'GGHATSSQLHLCRSQAKKTVRALVAIEHAGKKQPAPILFRYANLMANVIYSLASYINHVYQVEETEFVSRSYTMPKK' A
#
# COMPACT_ATOMS: atom_id res chain seq x y z
N GLY A 1 -6.60 -6.08 -6.51
CA GLY A 1 -6.59 -5.96 -7.98
C GLY A 1 -7.96 -6.34 -8.47
N GLY A 2 -8.46 -5.69 -9.52
CA GLY A 2 -9.84 -5.81 -10.00
C GLY A 2 -9.97 -5.13 -11.34
N HIS A 3 -10.65 -3.98 -11.39
CA HIS A 3 -10.67 -3.12 -12.58
C HIS A 3 -9.25 -2.68 -12.99
N ALA A 4 -8.98 -2.47 -14.28
CA ALA A 4 -7.65 -2.11 -14.79
C ALA A 4 -7.05 -0.88 -14.06
N THR A 5 -7.87 0.15 -13.84
CA THR A 5 -7.50 1.36 -13.08
C THR A 5 -7.16 1.05 -11.62
N SER A 6 -7.94 0.19 -10.95
CA SER A 6 -7.65 -0.23 -9.57
C SER A 6 -6.33 -1.00 -9.49
N SER A 7 -6.05 -1.85 -10.48
CA SER A 7 -4.80 -2.58 -10.59
C SER A 7 -3.59 -1.63 -10.74
N GLN A 8 -3.70 -0.58 -11.56
CA GLN A 8 -2.67 0.46 -11.66
C GLN A 8 -2.47 1.22 -10.35
N LEU A 9 -3.56 1.52 -9.62
CA LEU A 9 -3.46 2.13 -8.29
C LEU A 9 -2.74 1.19 -7.30
N HIS A 10 -3.00 -0.11 -7.33
CA HIS A 10 -2.24 -1.05 -6.49
C HIS A 10 -0.74 -1.13 -6.84
N LEU A 11 -0.36 -0.92 -8.11
CA LEU A 11 1.05 -0.78 -8.49
C LEU A 11 1.64 0.50 -7.91
N CYS A 12 0.94 1.63 -8.02
CA CYS A 12 1.35 2.91 -7.43
C CYS A 12 1.53 2.80 -5.91
N ARG A 13 0.60 2.14 -5.22
CA ARG A 13 0.70 1.83 -3.78
C ARG A 13 1.97 1.05 -3.44
N SER A 14 2.29 0.05 -4.27
CA SER A 14 3.48 -0.78 -4.08
C SER A 14 4.76 0.03 -4.21
N GLN A 15 4.78 1.03 -5.10
CA GLN A 15 5.89 1.98 -5.20
C GLN A 15 5.97 2.90 -3.98
N ALA A 16 4.85 3.44 -3.48
CA ALA A 16 4.85 4.23 -2.25
C ALA A 16 5.44 3.45 -1.05
N LYS A 17 5.08 2.16 -0.91
CA LYS A 17 5.67 1.27 0.11
C LYS A 17 7.17 1.01 -0.09
N LYS A 18 7.64 0.96 -1.35
CA LYS A 18 9.09 0.87 -1.64
C LYS A 18 9.81 2.15 -1.23
N THR A 19 9.21 3.32 -1.45
CA THR A 19 9.76 4.61 -0.99
C THR A 19 9.90 4.64 0.52
N VAL A 20 8.89 4.19 1.28
CA VAL A 20 8.99 4.08 2.76
C VAL A 20 10.18 3.21 3.15
N ARG A 21 10.34 2.03 2.55
CA ARG A 21 11.48 1.14 2.83
C ARG A 21 12.83 1.76 2.47
N ALA A 22 12.90 2.51 1.37
CA ALA A 22 14.11 3.21 0.97
C ALA A 22 14.49 4.32 1.96
N LEU A 23 13.51 5.07 2.47
CA LEU A 23 13.74 6.07 3.51
C LEU A 23 14.28 5.44 4.79
N VAL A 24 13.71 4.31 5.22
CA VAL A 24 14.18 3.55 6.39
C VAL A 24 15.60 3.02 6.18
N ALA A 25 15.92 2.50 4.99
CA ALA A 25 17.27 2.05 4.66
C ALA A 25 18.30 3.20 4.70
N ILE A 26 17.93 4.40 4.25
CA ILE A 26 18.79 5.59 4.30
C ILE A 26 19.05 6.00 5.75
N GLU A 27 18.02 6.03 6.59
CA GLU A 27 18.11 6.33 8.02
C GLU A 27 19.06 5.35 8.72
N HIS A 28 18.90 4.03 8.49
CA HIS A 28 19.77 3.00 9.08
C HIS A 28 21.21 3.03 8.55
N ALA A 29 21.44 3.48 7.32
CA ALA A 29 22.79 3.62 6.77
C ALA A 29 23.61 4.72 7.46
N GLY A 30 23.00 5.56 8.31
CA GLY A 30 23.69 6.57 9.12
C GLY A 30 24.29 7.74 8.32
N LYS A 31 24.20 7.73 6.99
CA LYS A 31 24.80 8.75 6.11
C LYS A 31 24.01 10.06 6.11
N LYS A 32 22.67 9.98 6.22
CA LYS A 32 21.74 11.10 6.27
C LYS A 32 20.49 10.67 7.02
N GLN A 33 19.87 11.57 7.78
CA GLN A 33 18.55 11.34 8.37
C GLN A 33 17.51 12.05 7.49
N PRO A 34 16.62 11.30 6.80
CA PRO A 34 15.51 11.91 6.07
C PRO A 34 14.59 12.68 7.03
N ALA A 35 14.00 13.77 6.56
CA ALA A 35 13.07 14.53 7.39
C ALA A 35 11.88 13.64 7.82
N PRO A 36 11.46 13.66 9.11
CA PRO A 36 10.37 12.80 9.61
C PRO A 36 9.05 12.90 8.83
N ILE A 37 8.77 14.07 8.25
CA ILE A 37 7.59 14.30 7.41
C ILE A 37 7.54 13.40 6.18
N LEU A 38 8.69 13.01 5.62
CA LEU A 38 8.77 12.17 4.42
C LEU A 38 8.24 10.76 4.69
N PHE A 39 8.55 10.19 5.85
CA PHE A 39 8.00 8.89 6.26
C PHE A 39 6.49 8.96 6.45
N ARG A 40 6.00 10.00 7.14
CA ARG A 40 4.56 10.20 7.37
C ARG A 40 3.82 10.35 6.05
N TYR A 41 4.34 11.18 5.14
CA TYR A 41 3.73 11.43 3.85
C TYR A 41 3.75 10.18 2.95
N ALA A 42 4.87 9.47 2.86
CA ALA A 42 4.95 8.25 2.05
C ALA A 42 4.01 7.14 2.56
N ASN A 43 3.85 7.01 3.88
CA ASN A 43 2.87 6.10 4.47
C ASN A 43 1.42 6.54 4.19
N LEU A 44 1.12 7.84 4.32
CA LEU A 44 -0.18 8.40 3.97
C LEU A 44 -0.52 8.09 2.51
N MET A 45 0.42 8.32 1.58
CA MET A 45 0.25 8.03 0.16
C MET A 45 -0.10 6.56 -0.10
N ALA A 46 0.59 5.62 0.56
CA ALA A 46 0.28 4.20 0.42
C ALA A 46 -1.17 3.87 0.86
N ASN A 47 -1.65 4.53 1.91
CA ASN A 47 -3.02 4.32 2.39
C ASN A 47 -4.06 4.98 1.48
N VAL A 48 -3.82 6.22 1.05
CA VAL A 48 -4.70 6.95 0.13
C VAL A 48 -4.86 6.19 -1.19
N ILE A 49 -3.77 5.69 -1.77
CA ILE A 49 -3.83 4.94 -3.03
C ILE A 49 -4.60 3.62 -2.85
N TYR A 50 -4.48 2.97 -1.69
CA TYR A 50 -5.29 1.79 -1.38
C TYR A 50 -6.79 2.12 -1.35
N SER A 51 -7.18 3.19 -0.65
CA SER A 51 -8.57 3.65 -0.59
C SER A 51 -9.10 4.03 -1.98
N LEU A 52 -8.29 4.69 -2.81
CA LEU A 52 -8.67 4.99 -4.20
C LEU A 52 -8.84 3.72 -5.05
N ALA A 53 -7.96 2.72 -4.90
CA ALA A 53 -8.08 1.46 -5.63
C ALA A 53 -9.38 0.73 -5.26
N SER A 54 -9.75 0.77 -3.97
CA SER A 54 -10.99 0.19 -3.46
C SER A 54 -12.22 0.95 -3.96
N TYR A 55 -12.19 2.28 -3.88
CA TYR A 55 -13.25 3.14 -4.41
C TYR A 55 -13.50 2.90 -5.90
N ILE A 56 -12.44 2.76 -6.71
CA ILE A 56 -12.58 2.46 -8.13
C ILE A 56 -13.26 1.11 -8.36
N ASN A 57 -12.89 0.06 -7.62
CA ASN A 57 -13.59 -1.23 -7.75
C ASN A 57 -15.07 -1.10 -7.39
N HIS A 58 -15.39 -0.36 -6.33
CA HIS A 58 -16.77 -0.09 -5.95
C HIS A 58 -17.56 0.65 -7.04
N VAL A 59 -16.99 1.71 -7.63
CA VAL A 59 -17.63 2.48 -8.72
C VAL A 59 -17.93 1.59 -9.93
N TYR A 60 -17.00 0.70 -10.29
CA TYR A 60 -17.17 -0.22 -11.41
C TYR A 60 -17.90 -1.52 -11.04
N GLN A 61 -18.46 -1.63 -9.83
CA GLN A 61 -19.16 -2.83 -9.33
C GLN A 61 -18.31 -4.12 -9.47
N VAL A 62 -16.99 -3.99 -9.33
CA VAL A 62 -16.06 -5.11 -9.35
C VAL A 62 -15.91 -5.63 -7.92
N GLU A 63 -16.22 -6.91 -7.73
CA GLU A 63 -16.06 -7.57 -6.44
C GLU A 63 -14.58 -7.59 -6.02
N GLU A 64 -14.29 -7.11 -4.81
CA GLU A 64 -12.93 -7.11 -4.29
C GLU A 64 -12.52 -8.53 -3.88
N THR A 65 -11.32 -8.94 -4.28
CA THR A 65 -10.74 -10.19 -3.79
C THR A 65 -10.32 -10.03 -2.33
N GLU A 66 -11.02 -10.71 -1.43
CA GLU A 66 -10.64 -10.77 -0.02
C GLU A 66 -9.25 -11.42 0.14
N PHE A 67 -8.44 -10.87 1.04
CA PHE A 67 -7.16 -11.47 1.38
C PHE A 67 -7.37 -12.66 2.32
N VAL A 68 -7.27 -13.87 1.78
CA VAL A 68 -7.19 -15.09 2.59
C VAL A 68 -5.71 -15.42 2.83
N SER A 69 -5.26 -15.29 4.08
CA SER A 69 -3.92 -15.72 4.47
C SER A 69 -3.79 -17.24 4.30
N ARG A 70 -2.79 -17.69 3.54
CA ARG A 70 -2.46 -19.12 3.42
C ARG A 70 -1.67 -19.66 4.62
N SER A 71 -1.12 -18.78 5.45
CA SER A 71 -0.25 -19.13 6.58
C SER A 71 -0.96 -19.15 7.93
N TYR A 72 -2.10 -18.47 8.03
CA TYR A 72 -2.91 -18.41 9.25
C TYR A 72 -4.26 -19.08 8.96
N THR A 73 -4.53 -20.23 9.58
CA THR A 73 -5.89 -20.80 9.54
C THR A 73 -6.82 -19.83 10.27
N MET A 74 -7.95 -19.49 9.65
CA MET A 74 -8.96 -18.63 10.27
C MET A 74 -9.29 -19.15 11.68
N PRO A 75 -9.35 -18.30 12.70
CA PRO A 75 -9.73 -18.74 14.04
C PRO A 75 -11.11 -19.40 13.95
N LYS A 76 -11.24 -20.61 14.51
CA LYS A 76 -12.51 -21.32 14.55
C LYS A 76 -13.50 -20.49 15.37
N LYS A 77 -14.68 -20.24 14.79
CA LYS A 77 -15.83 -19.62 15.46
C LYS A 77 -16.26 -20.43 16.68
#